data_AF-A0A2S7X863-F1
#
_entry.id   AF-A0A2S7X863-F1
#
_cell.length_a   1.000
_cell.length_b   1.000
_cell.length_c   1.000
_cell.angle_alpha   90.00
_cell.angle_beta   90.00
_cell.angle_gamma   90.00
#
_symmetry.space_group_name_H-M   'P 1'
#
loop_
_entity.id
_entity.type
_entity.pdbx_description
1 polymer ?
#
loop_
_entity_poly.entity_id
_entity_poly.type
_entity_poly.pdbx_seq_one_letter_code
_entity_poly.pdbx_strand_id
1 'polypeptide(L)' 'MKVKELQEKLANLDSDLQLIFYTEDEGMLKGKESFKLFEMLDVSVIDAERVRDVHGKPTLVIGKSEEAISMAVLNISSDF' A
#
# COMPACT_ATOMS: atom_id res chain seq x y z
N MET A 1 -10.38 -5.68 8.25
CA MET A 1 -11.43 -6.35 7.39
C MET A 1 -11.54 -7.85 7.70
N LYS A 2 -12.64 -8.53 7.34
CA LYS A 2 -12.71 -10.00 7.54
C LYS A 2 -11.82 -10.73 6.52
N VAL A 3 -11.23 -11.86 6.92
CA VAL A 3 -10.35 -12.68 6.06
C VAL A 3 -11.02 -13.05 4.72
N LYS A 4 -12.33 -13.36 4.74
CA LYS A 4 -13.08 -13.71 3.53
C LYS A 4 -13.20 -12.54 2.55
N GLU A 5 -13.46 -11.34 3.05
CA GLU A 5 -13.55 -10.11 2.25
C GLU A 5 -12.19 -9.77 1.64
N LEU A 6 -11.11 -10.00 2.40
CA LEU A 6 -9.75 -9.84 1.89
C LEU A 6 -9.46 -10.80 0.73
N GLN A 7 -9.78 -12.08 0.90
CA GLN A 7 -9.58 -13.08 -0.14
C GLN A 7 -10.36 -12.73 -1.42
N GLU A 8 -11.60 -12.28 -1.28
CA GLU A 8 -12.42 -11.83 -2.42
C GLU A 8 -11.82 -10.61 -3.11
N LYS A 9 -11.32 -9.62 -2.35
CA LYS A 9 -10.65 -8.45 -2.93
C LYS A 9 -9.37 -8.84 -3.68
N LEU A 10 -8.52 -9.66 -3.08
CA LEU A 10 -7.25 -10.09 -3.68
C LEU A 10 -7.44 -10.99 -4.90
N ALA A 11 -8.45 -11.86 -4.90
CA ALA A 11 -8.73 -12.76 -6.02
C ALA A 11 -9.17 -12.01 -7.30
N ASN A 12 -9.67 -10.78 -7.15
CA ASN A 12 -10.10 -9.94 -8.27
C ASN A 12 -9.03 -8.94 -8.74
N LEU A 13 -7.86 -8.91 -8.09
CA LEU A 13 -6.75 -8.07 -8.53
C LEU A 13 -5.94 -8.76 -9.62
N ASP A 14 -5.47 -7.97 -10.57
CA ASP A 14 -4.48 -8.43 -11.54
C ASP A 14 -3.18 -8.80 -10.80
N SER A 15 -2.68 -10.03 -11.06
CA SER A 15 -1.51 -10.58 -10.41
C SER A 15 -0.21 -9.84 -10.73
N ASP A 16 -0.19 -9.06 -11.81
CA ASP A 16 0.96 -8.27 -12.22
C ASP A 16 0.99 -6.87 -11.56
N LEU A 17 -0.02 -6.54 -10.75
CA LEU A 17 -0.07 -5.26 -10.04
C LEU A 17 1.04 -5.16 -8.99
N GLN A 18 1.67 -3.99 -8.97
CA GLN A 18 2.61 -3.65 -7.94
C GLN A 18 1.89 -3.33 -6.63
N LEU A 19 2.41 -3.88 -5.54
CA LEU A 19 1.87 -3.70 -4.19
C LEU A 19 2.55 -2.53 -3.48
N ILE A 20 1.75 -1.64 -2.91
CA ILE A 20 2.21 -0.58 -2.01
C ILE A 20 1.56 -0.78 -0.65
N PHE A 21 2.40 -0.84 0.38
CA PHE A 21 1.95 -0.90 1.77
C PHE A 21 2.04 0.49 2.40
N TYR A 22 0.97 0.91 3.06
CA TYR A 22 0.89 2.19 3.75
C TYR A 22 0.41 1.99 5.19
N THR A 23 1.05 2.67 6.14
CA THR A 23 0.63 2.73 7.53
C THR A 23 0.85 4.14 8.08
N GLU A 24 -0.06 4.61 8.93
CA GLU A 24 0.08 5.85 9.70
C GLU A 24 0.87 5.67 11.01
N ASP A 25 1.30 4.44 11.26
CA ASP A 25 1.95 4.06 12.50
C ASP A 25 3.42 4.52 12.54
N GLU A 26 3.71 5.53 13.36
CA GLU A 26 5.09 6.02 13.57
C GLU A 26 6.01 5.00 14.25
N GLY A 27 5.45 4.04 15.01
CA GLY A 27 6.20 2.98 15.69
C GLY A 27 6.71 1.92 14.72
N MET A 28 6.05 1.73 13.57
CA MET A 28 6.48 0.81 12.50
C MET A 28 7.86 1.18 11.93
N LEU A 29 8.25 2.46 11.96
CA LEU A 29 9.50 2.95 11.39
C LEU A 29 10.68 2.92 12.38
N LYS A 30 10.43 2.67 13.67
CA LYS A 30 11.44 2.72 14.73
C LYS A 30 11.88 1.31 15.08
N GLY A 31 12.91 0.84 14.36
CA GLY A 31 13.37 -0.54 14.42
C GLY A 31 13.82 -1.03 15.81
N LYS A 32 13.33 -2.22 16.17
CA LYS A 32 13.90 -3.31 17.00
C LYS A 32 12.85 -4.09 17.80
N GLU A 33 11.58 -3.75 17.69
CA GLU A 33 10.52 -4.44 18.44
C GLU A 33 9.86 -5.55 17.62
N SER A 34 9.39 -6.59 18.32
CA SER A 34 8.60 -7.67 17.74
C SER A 34 7.15 -7.24 17.71
N PHE A 35 6.59 -7.04 16.52
CA PHE A 35 5.20 -6.60 16.34
C PHE A 35 4.22 -7.78 16.37
N LYS A 36 2.98 -7.54 16.82
CA LYS A 36 1.88 -8.51 16.70
C LYS A 36 0.68 -7.94 15.93
N LEU A 37 -0.03 -8.88 15.33
CA LEU A 37 -1.25 -8.78 14.53
C LEU A 37 -1.41 -7.54 13.64
N PHE A 38 -1.04 -7.77 12.40
CA PHE A 38 -1.31 -6.95 11.23
C PHE A 38 -2.80 -7.05 10.86
N GLU A 39 -3.58 -6.00 11.05
CA GLU A 39 -4.92 -5.90 10.45
C GLU A 39 -4.83 -5.22 9.10
N MET A 40 -5.26 -5.91 8.04
CA MET A 40 -5.50 -5.26 6.75
C MET A 40 -6.84 -4.53 6.82
N LEU A 41 -6.76 -3.20 6.76
CA LEU A 41 -7.93 -2.33 6.86
C LEU A 41 -8.64 -2.23 5.51
N ASP A 42 -7.87 -2.00 4.44
CA ASP A 42 -8.40 -1.86 3.09
C ASP A 42 -7.41 -2.31 2.01
N VAL A 43 -7.96 -2.70 0.86
CA VAL A 43 -7.24 -2.87 -0.40
C VAL A 43 -8.01 -2.10 -1.47
N SER A 44 -7.31 -1.18 -2.12
CA SER A 44 -7.83 -0.35 -3.21
C SER A 44 -6.85 -0.32 -4.37
N VAL A 45 -7.36 -0.03 -5.57
CA VAL A 45 -6.54 0.21 -6.76
C VAL A 45 -6.57 1.70 -7.04
N ILE A 46 -5.40 2.30 -7.22
CA ILE A 46 -5.24 3.70 -7.61
C ILE A 46 -4.42 3.78 -8.89
N ASP A 47 -4.63 4.83 -9.66
CA ASP A 47 -3.69 5.23 -10.70
C ASP A 47 -2.64 6.16 -10.07
N ALA A 48 -1.36 5.87 -10.29
CA ALA A 48 -0.27 6.68 -9.78
C ALA A 48 0.93 6.68 -10.73
N GLU A 49 1.68 7.77 -10.71
CA GLU A 49 2.92 7.94 -11.48
C GLU A 49 4.12 7.87 -10.53
N ARG A 50 5.15 7.10 -10.92
CA ARG A 50 6.41 7.01 -10.19
C ARG A 50 7.33 8.13 -10.61
N VAL A 51 7.61 9.05 -9.71
CA VAL A 51 8.49 10.20 -9.95
C VAL A 51 9.69 10.16 -9.02
N ARG A 52 10.69 11.00 -9.32
CA ARG A 52 11.73 11.37 -8.35
C ARG A 52 11.54 12.81 -7.97
N ASP A 53 11.61 13.11 -6.67
CA ASP A 53 11.55 14.49 -6.21
C ASP A 53 12.81 15.28 -6.62
N VAL A 54 12.84 16.57 -6.28
CA VAL A 54 13.97 17.48 -6.59
C VAL A 54 15.31 17.04 -5.97
N HIS A 55 15.29 16.12 -5.01
CA HIS A 55 16.47 15.53 -4.38
C HIS A 55 16.79 14.11 -4.90
N GLY A 56 16.07 13.64 -5.92
CA GLY A 56 16.24 12.32 -6.50
C GLY A 56 15.58 11.18 -5.72
N LYS A 57 14.81 11.48 -4.66
CA LYS A 57 14.14 10.46 -3.85
C LYS A 57 12.93 9.89 -4.61
N PRO A 58 12.77 8.56 -4.67
CA PRO A 58 11.58 7.94 -5.27
C PRO A 58 10.31 8.36 -4.52
N THR A 59 9.32 8.83 -5.27
CA THR A 59 8.03 9.35 -4.77
C THR A 59 6.90 8.93 -5.72
N LEU A 60 5.66 9.01 -5.26
CA LEU A 60 4.45 8.75 -6.04
C LEU A 60 3.61 10.01 -6.17
N VAL A 61 3.09 10.26 -7.37
CA VAL A 61 2.01 11.23 -7.61
C VAL A 61 0.72 10.43 -7.84
N ILE A 62 -0.27 10.62 -6.98
CA ILE A 62 -1.56 9.92 -7.06
C ILE A 62 -2.47 10.66 -8.04
N GLY A 63 -3.08 9.93 -8.96
CA GLY A 63 -4.00 10.45 -9.97
C GLY A 63 -3.72 9.93 -11.37
N LYS A 64 -4.59 10.29 -12.30
CA LYS A 64 -4.44 9.91 -13.71
C LYS A 64 -3.48 10.87 -14.42
N SER A 65 -2.48 10.32 -15.08
CA SER A 65 -1.57 11.00 -16.03
C SER A 65 -1.29 10.06 -17.20
N GLU A 66 -0.62 10.54 -18.25
CA GLU A 66 -0.23 9.69 -19.38
C GLU A 66 0.78 8.60 -18.97
N GLU A 67 1.55 8.84 -17.90
CA GLU A 67 2.54 7.90 -17.36
C GLU A 67 2.03 7.13 -16.13
N ALA A 68 0.79 7.38 -15.72
CA ALA A 68 0.21 6.70 -14.56
C ALA A 68 0.00 5.22 -14.84
N ILE A 69 0.36 4.40 -13.85
CA ILE A 69 0.09 2.97 -13.85
C ILE A 69 -0.83 2.63 -12.68
N SER A 70 -1.68 1.62 -12.87
CA SER A 70 -2.53 1.13 -11.80
C SER A 70 -1.69 0.37 -10.76
N MET A 71 -1.93 0.66 -9.49
CA MET A 71 -1.23 0.08 -8.35
C MET A 71 -2.22 -0.31 -7.26
N ALA A 72 -1.96 -1.42 -6.57
CA ALA A 72 -2.75 -1.82 -5.41
C ALA A 72 -2.17 -1.20 -4.14
N VAL A 73 -3.00 -0.46 -3.40
CA VAL A 73 -2.66 0.12 -2.10
C VAL A 73 -3.31 -0.71 -1.00
N LEU A 74 -2.47 -1.23 -0.10
CA LEU A 74 -2.86 -2.00 1.06
C LEU A 74 -2.72 -1.12 2.29
N ASN A 75 -3.85 -0.77 2.90
CA ASN A 75 -3.90 -0.04 4.16
C ASN A 75 -3.84 -1.03 5.31
N ILE A 76 -2.82 -0.87 6.17
CA ILE A 76 -2.44 -1.85 7.19
C ILE A 76 -2.27 -1.17 8.55
N SER A 77 -2.73 -1.83 9.60
CA SER A 77 -2.55 -1.42 10.99
C SER A 77 -1.80 -2.48 11.77
N SER A 78 -0.91 -2.05 12.65
CA SER A 78 -0.34 -2.87 13.72
C SER A 78 -1.24 -2.80 14.96
N ASP A 79 -1.23 -3.84 15.79
CA ASP A 79 -1.58 -3.73 17.21
C ASP A 79 -0.28 -3.77 18.05
N PHE A 80 -0.20 -2.91 19.07
CA PHE A 80 1.00 -2.69 19.87
C PHE A 80 0.98 -3.43 21.20
#